data_AF-A0A5E4F192-F1
#
_entry.id   AF-A0A5E4F192-F1
#
_cell.length_a   1.000
_cell.length_b   1.000
_cell.length_c   1.000
_cell.angle_alpha   90.00
_cell.angle_beta   90.00
_cell.angle_gamma   90.00
#
_symmetry.space_group_name_H-M   'P 1'
#
loop_
_entity.id
_entity.type
_entity.pdbx_description
1 polymer ?
#
loop_
_entity_poly.entity_id
_entity_poly.type
_entity_poly.pdbx_seq_one_letter_code
_entity_poly.pdbx_strand_id
1 'polypeptide(L)'
;MDHTDPYFLKSSDHSRLVIVSQLLDGDNYSTWHCTITITISLSAKNKLGFIDGTIKPLFEKYPKYPLWCHCNDMVMAWLLNALTPTLANSVIHADAPAEIRRTIPKHKQGRQSVSQYYTKLKSLWDELGSYQSMSHCTCGALKVLQAQDDEKQVIQFFMGLNDSYTVIRDHILLMQSVPSVKKAYFMIMQEEQQCEVGEHNSSDVAHAMNVSNSNKSHKPPGSSSSSNSKAQETNSSKDTAPRSNSRKQWRNQ
;
A
#
# COMPACT_ATOMS: atom_id res chain seq x y z
N MET A 1 39.68 25.74 -28.49
CA MET A 1 38.83 24.93 -27.60
C MET A 1 38.94 23.50 -28.05
N ASP A 2 39.16 22.57 -27.13
CA ASP A 2 39.31 21.16 -27.48
C ASP A 2 37.94 20.52 -27.70
N HIS A 3 37.55 20.35 -28.97
CA HIS A 3 36.27 19.74 -29.36
C HIS A 3 36.22 18.23 -29.13
N THR A 4 37.32 17.63 -28.65
CA THR A 4 37.40 16.22 -28.26
C THR A 4 37.15 16.00 -26.77
N ASP A 5 37.07 17.07 -25.96
CA ASP A 5 36.74 16.93 -24.53
C ASP A 5 35.32 16.35 -24.38
N PRO A 6 35.16 15.17 -23.73
CA PRO A 6 33.84 14.56 -23.52
C PRO A 6 32.87 15.43 -22.71
N TYR A 7 33.38 16.38 -21.93
CA TYR A 7 32.59 17.32 -21.14
C TYR A 7 32.18 18.60 -21.91
N PHE A 8 32.59 18.72 -23.18
CA PHE A 8 32.20 19.85 -24.02
C PHE A 8 30.81 19.65 -24.63
N LEU A 9 29.95 20.67 -24.52
CA LEU A 9 28.67 20.76 -25.22
C LEU A 9 28.79 21.72 -26.39
N LYS A 10 28.25 21.33 -27.55
CA LYS A 10 28.22 22.21 -28.73
C LYS A 10 27.12 23.25 -28.53
N SER A 11 27.25 24.42 -29.17
CA SER A 11 26.21 25.47 -29.13
C SER A 11 24.85 25.00 -29.68
N SER A 12 24.83 23.92 -30.47
CA SER A 12 23.62 23.30 -31.00
C SER A 12 22.96 22.30 -30.05
N ASP A 13 23.62 21.93 -28.95
CA ASP A 13 23.11 20.95 -28.01
C ASP A 13 22.13 21.62 -27.05
N HIS A 14 20.87 21.17 -27.08
CA HIS A 14 19.83 21.63 -26.17
C HIS A 14 18.90 20.48 -25.77
N SER A 15 18.19 20.62 -24.65
CA SER A 15 17.34 19.57 -24.08
C SER A 15 16.28 19.03 -25.04
N ARG A 16 15.66 19.89 -25.86
CA ARG A 16 14.61 19.52 -26.84
C ARG A 16 15.12 18.94 -28.16
N LEU A 17 16.41 18.61 -28.25
CA LEU A 17 16.96 18.06 -29.49
C LEU A 17 16.43 16.65 -29.68
N VAL A 18 15.71 16.42 -30.78
CA VAL A 18 15.25 15.09 -31.16
C VAL A 18 16.41 14.35 -31.81
N ILE A 19 17.08 13.52 -31.01
CA ILE A 19 18.24 12.74 -31.47
C ILE A 19 17.84 11.40 -32.11
N VAL A 20 16.59 10.97 -31.93
CA VAL A 20 16.02 9.76 -32.48
C VAL A 20 14.60 10.05 -32.97
N SER A 21 14.30 9.73 -34.23
CA SER A 21 12.99 9.99 -34.85
C SER A 21 11.93 8.96 -34.48
N GLN A 22 12.32 7.73 -34.14
CA GLN A 22 11.41 6.65 -33.72
C GLN A 22 11.51 6.44 -32.21
N LEU A 23 10.43 6.79 -31.49
CA LEU A 23 10.36 6.63 -30.04
C LEU A 23 10.34 5.15 -29.65
N LEU A 24 10.97 4.81 -28.53
CA LEU A 24 10.85 3.46 -27.95
C LEU A 24 9.41 3.24 -27.48
N ASP A 25 8.77 2.18 -27.98
CA ASP A 25 7.37 1.82 -27.68
C ASP A 25 7.24 0.46 -26.97
N GLY A 26 8.35 -0.27 -26.78
CA GLY A 26 8.44 -1.54 -26.07
C GLY A 26 8.75 -2.72 -26.98
N ASP A 27 8.22 -2.70 -28.21
CA ASP A 27 8.38 -3.81 -29.17
C ASP A 27 9.52 -3.55 -30.17
N ASN A 28 9.95 -2.29 -30.31
CA ASN A 28 11.00 -1.88 -31.25
C ASN A 28 12.42 -1.82 -30.64
N TYR A 29 12.64 -2.37 -29.44
CA TYR A 29 13.92 -2.25 -28.72
C TYR A 29 15.13 -2.75 -29.52
N SER A 30 15.01 -3.86 -30.24
CA SER A 30 16.12 -4.40 -31.07
C SER A 30 16.56 -3.40 -32.15
N THR A 31 15.62 -2.71 -32.80
CA THR A 31 15.90 -1.69 -33.81
C THR A 31 16.34 -0.36 -33.20
N TRP A 32 15.80 0.00 -32.04
CA TRP A 32 16.09 1.24 -31.31
C TRP A 32 17.46 1.22 -30.62
N HIS A 33 17.82 0.11 -29.96
CA HIS A 33 19.03 -0.04 -29.15
C HIS A 33 20.23 -0.54 -29.95
N CYS A 34 20.04 -1.53 -30.83
CA CYS A 34 21.15 -2.40 -31.19
C CYS A 34 22.13 -1.78 -32.20
N THR A 35 21.75 -0.78 -33.02
CA THR A 35 22.76 -0.24 -33.97
C THR A 35 22.54 1.17 -34.56
N ILE A 36 21.32 1.71 -34.76
CA ILE A 36 21.18 2.82 -35.72
C ILE A 36 20.82 4.19 -35.12
N THR A 37 20.04 4.26 -34.04
CA THR A 37 19.47 5.55 -33.61
C THR A 37 20.16 6.15 -32.40
N ILE A 38 20.02 5.55 -31.22
CA ILE A 38 20.51 6.18 -29.97
C ILE A 38 22.05 6.11 -29.86
N THR A 39 22.64 4.95 -30.17
CA THR A 39 24.09 4.72 -30.08
C THR A 39 24.88 5.59 -31.06
N ILE A 40 24.45 5.69 -32.33
CA ILE A 40 25.11 6.53 -33.35
C ILE A 40 24.97 8.01 -32.99
N SER A 41 23.76 8.46 -32.62
CA SER A 41 23.52 9.86 -32.27
C SER A 41 24.34 10.32 -31.07
N LEU A 42 24.49 9.48 -30.04
CA LEU A 42 25.32 9.80 -28.87
C LEU A 42 26.81 9.66 -29.14
N SER A 43 27.23 8.68 -29.96
CA SER A 43 28.62 8.54 -30.40
C SER A 43 29.07 9.75 -31.23
N ALA A 44 28.23 10.25 -32.14
CA ALA A 44 28.51 11.45 -32.95
C ALA A 44 28.66 12.73 -32.11
N LYS A 45 28.21 12.69 -30.86
CA LYS A 45 28.31 13.79 -29.88
C LYS A 45 29.40 13.58 -28.82
N ASN A 46 30.17 12.50 -28.89
CA ASN A 46 31.13 12.07 -27.86
C ASN A 46 30.48 11.91 -26.48
N LYS A 47 29.23 11.42 -26.43
CA LYS A 47 28.46 11.25 -25.19
C LYS A 47 28.10 9.80 -24.87
N LEU A 48 28.42 8.86 -25.75
CA LEU A 48 28.17 7.43 -25.52
C LEU A 48 28.81 6.92 -24.22
N GLY A 49 29.96 7.51 -23.85
CA GLY A 49 30.70 7.14 -22.65
C GLY A 49 29.96 7.37 -21.32
N PHE A 50 28.92 8.22 -21.32
CA PHE A 50 28.06 8.43 -20.15
C PHE A 50 27.09 7.27 -19.92
N ILE A 51 26.78 6.48 -20.97
CA ILE A 51 25.84 5.35 -20.89
C ILE A 51 26.57 4.03 -20.64
N ASP A 52 27.67 3.79 -21.36
CA ASP A 52 28.45 2.55 -21.22
C ASP A 52 29.35 2.51 -19.97
N GLY A 53 29.46 3.63 -19.26
CA GLY A 53 30.26 3.75 -18.03
C GLY A 53 31.76 3.96 -18.26
N THR A 54 32.20 4.16 -19.50
CA THR A 54 33.60 4.54 -19.82
C THR A 54 33.95 5.92 -19.26
N ILE A 55 32.98 6.84 -19.20
CA ILE A 55 33.09 8.14 -18.51
C ILE A 55 32.48 7.99 -17.11
N LYS A 56 33.33 7.75 -16.12
CA LYS A 56 32.89 7.58 -14.73
C LYS A 56 32.43 8.90 -14.12
N PRO A 57 31.48 8.84 -13.15
CA PRO A 57 31.13 9.99 -12.32
C PRO A 57 32.39 10.57 -11.68
N LEU A 58 32.61 11.87 -11.88
CA LEU A 58 33.68 12.59 -11.21
C LEU A 58 33.32 12.77 -9.73
N PHE A 59 34.31 12.80 -8.84
CA PHE A 59 34.06 13.14 -7.44
C PHE A 59 33.65 14.61 -7.31
N GLU A 60 32.74 14.92 -6.40
CA GLU A 60 32.14 16.24 -6.19
C GLU A 60 33.17 17.38 -5.98
N LYS A 61 34.37 17.04 -5.48
CA LYS A 61 35.49 17.97 -5.27
C LYS A 61 36.30 18.28 -6.54
N TYR A 62 36.00 17.64 -7.66
CA TYR A 62 36.76 17.79 -8.89
C TYR A 62 36.26 19.01 -9.69
N PRO A 63 37.15 19.89 -10.20
CA PRO A 63 36.74 21.11 -10.91
C PRO A 63 35.83 20.89 -12.13
N LYS A 64 35.94 19.74 -12.81
CA LYS A 64 35.06 19.37 -13.95
C LYS A 64 33.76 18.66 -13.54
N TYR A 65 33.50 18.43 -12.26
CA TYR A 65 32.28 17.77 -11.79
C TYR A 65 31.00 18.47 -12.26
N PRO A 66 30.86 19.80 -12.17
CA PRO A 66 29.67 20.49 -12.68
C PRO A 66 29.46 20.31 -14.18
N LEU A 67 30.54 20.23 -14.96
CA LEU A 67 30.47 20.00 -16.42
C LEU A 67 30.02 18.56 -16.73
N TRP A 68 30.46 17.58 -15.93
CA TRP A 68 29.98 16.21 -16.04
C TRP A 68 28.49 16.12 -15.69
N CYS A 69 28.04 16.73 -14.59
CA CYS A 69 26.62 16.78 -14.23
C CYS A 69 25.79 17.38 -15.36
N HIS A 70 26.23 18.51 -15.92
CA HIS A 70 25.51 19.17 -16.99
C HIS A 70 25.43 18.31 -18.28
N CYS A 71 26.52 17.63 -18.64
CA CYS A 71 26.51 16.69 -19.77
C CYS A 71 25.62 15.47 -19.50
N ASN A 72 25.65 14.95 -18.28
CA ASN A 72 24.80 13.84 -17.84
C ASN A 72 23.32 14.22 -17.93
N ASP A 73 22.93 15.40 -17.44
CA ASP A 73 21.55 15.90 -17.51
C ASP A 73 21.08 16.07 -18.96
N MET A 74 21.98 16.50 -19.86
CA MET A 74 21.67 16.57 -21.30
C MET A 74 21.47 15.19 -21.92
N VAL A 75 22.32 14.22 -21.60
CA VAL A 75 22.15 12.84 -22.07
C VAL A 75 20.84 12.25 -21.56
N MET A 76 20.50 12.49 -20.28
CA MET A 76 19.22 12.07 -19.70
C MET A 76 18.02 12.72 -20.40
N ALA A 77 18.07 14.03 -20.68
CA ALA A 77 17.01 14.72 -21.40
C ALA A 77 16.81 14.15 -22.82
N TRP A 78 17.90 13.82 -23.52
CA TRP A 78 17.81 13.20 -24.84
C TRP A 78 17.30 11.76 -24.80
N LEU A 79 17.68 10.98 -23.79
CA LEU A 79 17.14 9.65 -23.57
C LEU A 79 15.64 9.70 -23.29
N LEU A 80 15.19 10.61 -22.41
CA LEU A 80 13.76 10.78 -22.11
C LEU A 80 12.95 11.19 -23.35
N ASN A 81 13.51 12.05 -24.21
CA ASN A 81 12.87 12.43 -25.48
C ASN A 81 12.90 11.33 -26.55
N ALA A 82 13.68 10.27 -26.35
CA ALA A 82 13.72 9.10 -27.23
C ALA A 82 12.75 7.99 -26.77
N LEU A 83 12.01 8.21 -25.67
CA LEU A 83 11.00 7.32 -25.12
C LEU A 83 9.59 7.84 -25.41
N THR A 84 8.62 6.93 -25.55
CA THR A 84 7.21 7.30 -25.48
C THR A 84 6.89 7.93 -24.11
N PRO A 85 5.92 8.87 -24.01
CA PRO A 85 5.60 9.54 -22.74
C PRO A 85 5.25 8.58 -21.59
N THR A 86 4.64 7.43 -21.91
CA THR A 86 4.34 6.35 -20.98
C THR A 86 5.60 5.74 -20.38
N LEU A 87 6.58 5.40 -21.22
CA LEU A 87 7.86 4.86 -20.77
C LEU A 87 8.73 5.93 -20.09
N ALA A 88 8.74 7.16 -20.60
CA ALA A 88 9.47 8.28 -19.99
C ALA A 88 9.00 8.53 -18.55
N ASN A 89 7.69 8.55 -18.31
CA ASN A 89 7.13 8.69 -16.96
C ASN A 89 7.55 7.53 -16.05
N SER A 90 7.58 6.29 -16.57
CA SER A 90 8.05 5.15 -15.81
C SER A 90 9.53 5.27 -15.40
N VAL A 91 10.37 5.79 -16.29
CA VAL A 91 11.81 6.00 -16.02
C VAL A 91 12.03 7.15 -15.04
N ILE A 92 11.36 8.28 -15.21
CA ILE A 92 11.47 9.45 -14.31
C ILE A 92 11.03 9.09 -12.88
N HIS A 93 10.02 8.25 -12.77
CA HIS A 93 9.49 7.82 -11.47
C HIS A 93 9.99 6.43 -11.06
N ALA A 94 11.07 5.89 -11.62
CA ALA A 94 11.49 4.52 -11.29
C ALA A 94 11.91 4.35 -9.82
N ASP A 95 12.48 5.41 -9.23
CA ASP A 95 13.03 5.38 -7.87
C ASP A 95 11.93 5.42 -6.80
N ALA A 96 10.87 6.19 -7.00
CA ALA A 96 9.81 6.38 -5.99
C ALA A 96 9.06 5.07 -5.64
N PRO A 97 8.51 4.28 -6.58
CA PRO A 97 7.92 2.98 -6.30
C PRO A 97 8.91 2.00 -5.66
N ALA A 98 10.19 2.06 -6.03
CA ALA A 98 11.20 1.17 -5.46
C ALA A 98 11.51 1.54 -4.01
N GLU A 99 11.57 2.82 -3.68
CA GLU A 99 11.70 3.31 -2.31
C GLU A 99 10.47 2.97 -1.46
N ILE A 100 9.27 3.24 -1.97
CA ILE A 100 8.01 2.91 -1.28
C ILE A 100 7.93 1.40 -0.97
N ARG A 101 8.25 0.53 -1.96
CA ARG A 101 8.30 -0.93 -1.76
C ARG A 101 9.28 -1.35 -0.66
N ARG A 102 10.39 -0.63 -0.47
CA ARG A 102 11.38 -0.91 0.61
C ARG A 102 10.93 -0.35 1.96
N THR A 103 10.13 0.71 1.97
CA THR A 103 9.64 1.37 3.18
C THR A 103 8.51 0.58 3.85
N ILE A 104 7.57 0.03 3.06
CA ILE A 104 6.42 -0.75 3.57
C ILE A 104 6.81 -1.82 4.60
N PRO A 105 7.72 -2.79 4.33
CA PRO A 105 8.03 -3.85 5.29
C PRO A 105 8.81 -3.36 6.53
N LYS A 106 9.48 -2.21 6.43
CA LYS A 106 10.23 -1.60 7.53
C LYS A 106 9.34 -0.81 8.47
N HIS A 107 8.17 -0.37 8.01
CA HIS A 107 7.23 0.36 8.85
C HIS A 107 6.54 -0.60 9.83
N LYS A 108 6.86 -0.45 11.11
CA LYS A 108 6.26 -1.19 12.23
C LYS A 108 5.38 -0.26 13.06
N GLN A 109 4.32 -0.79 13.65
CA GLN A 109 3.38 -0.05 14.52
C GLN A 109 4.12 0.65 15.67
N GLY A 110 4.96 -0.09 16.41
CA GLY A 110 5.75 0.47 17.49
C GLY A 110 4.85 1.10 18.57
N ARG A 111 4.98 2.40 18.79
CA ARG A 111 4.18 3.17 19.78
C ARG A 111 2.93 3.82 19.19
N GLN A 112 2.66 3.64 17.91
CA GLN A 112 1.49 4.21 17.25
C GLN A 112 0.24 3.37 17.54
N SER A 113 -0.93 4.00 17.57
CA SER A 113 -2.20 3.25 17.58
C SER A 113 -2.37 2.48 16.27
N VAL A 114 -3.19 1.43 16.27
CA VAL A 114 -3.46 0.63 15.07
C VAL A 114 -4.03 1.50 13.94
N SER A 115 -4.86 2.50 14.28
CA SER A 115 -5.42 3.47 13.34
C SER A 115 -4.35 4.34 12.65
N GLN A 116 -3.40 4.87 13.42
CA GLN A 116 -2.31 5.69 12.86
C GLN A 116 -1.39 4.87 11.96
N TYR A 117 -1.04 3.66 12.41
CA TYR A 117 -0.23 2.71 11.65
C TYR A 117 -0.92 2.32 10.33
N TYR A 118 -2.18 1.89 10.38
CA TYR A 118 -2.95 1.52 9.19
C TYR A 118 -3.09 2.68 8.22
N THR A 119 -3.38 3.89 8.70
CA THR A 119 -3.53 5.08 7.84
C THR A 119 -2.23 5.38 7.11
N LYS A 120 -1.08 5.28 7.79
CA LYS A 120 0.22 5.48 7.16
C LYS A 120 0.51 4.41 6.12
N LEU A 121 0.24 3.15 6.43
CA LEU A 121 0.44 2.04 5.51
C LEU A 121 -0.47 2.14 4.27
N LYS A 122 -1.73 2.53 4.47
CA LYS A 122 -2.70 2.83 3.40
C LYS A 122 -2.19 3.91 2.46
N SER A 123 -1.63 4.99 2.99
CA SER A 123 -1.06 6.07 2.16
C SER A 123 0.08 5.58 1.27
N LEU A 124 0.96 4.70 1.78
CA LEU A 124 2.07 4.14 1.00
C LEU A 124 1.57 3.21 -0.12
N TRP A 125 0.54 2.41 0.14
CA TRP A 125 -0.06 1.56 -0.90
C TRP A 125 -0.79 2.37 -1.96
N ASP A 126 -1.52 3.41 -1.56
CA ASP A 126 -2.24 4.27 -2.51
C ASP A 126 -1.26 5.05 -3.38
N GLU A 127 -0.16 5.54 -2.80
CA GLU A 127 0.95 6.14 -3.53
C GLU A 127 1.57 5.14 -4.50
N LEU A 128 1.88 3.91 -4.06
CA LEU A 128 2.43 2.87 -4.93
C LEU A 128 1.48 2.47 -6.08
N GLY A 129 0.18 2.39 -5.79
CA GLY A 129 -0.87 2.08 -6.76
C GLY A 129 -1.03 3.17 -7.82
N SER A 130 -0.78 4.44 -7.48
CA SER A 130 -0.82 5.55 -8.44
C SER A 130 0.17 5.38 -9.60
N TYR A 131 1.31 4.71 -9.36
CA TYR A 131 2.31 4.39 -10.38
C TYR A 131 2.00 3.12 -11.18
N GLN A 132 1.07 2.28 -10.73
CA GLN A 132 0.76 0.96 -11.30
C GLN A 132 -0.54 0.95 -12.12
N SER A 133 -1.08 2.11 -12.45
CA SER A 133 -2.31 2.27 -13.24
C SER A 133 -2.22 1.57 -14.60
N MET A 134 -2.65 0.30 -14.66
CA MET A 134 -3.10 -0.32 -15.90
C MET A 134 -4.46 0.28 -16.26
N SER A 135 -4.52 0.92 -17.43
CA SER A 135 -5.78 1.41 -17.98
C SER A 135 -6.67 0.24 -18.40
N HIS A 136 -7.85 0.16 -17.79
CA HIS A 136 -9.06 -0.56 -18.22
C HIS A 136 -8.83 -1.86 -19.03
N CYS A 137 -8.74 -3.01 -18.36
CA CYS A 137 -8.93 -4.30 -19.03
C CYS A 137 -10.37 -4.82 -18.85
N THR A 138 -11.05 -5.16 -19.94
CA THR A 138 -12.31 -5.91 -19.93
C THR A 138 -12.12 -7.41 -19.63
N CYS A 139 -10.88 -7.88 -19.54
CA CYS A 139 -10.51 -9.29 -19.48
C CYS A 139 -10.64 -9.96 -18.10
N GLY A 140 -11.14 -9.30 -17.06
CA GLY A 140 -11.24 -9.86 -15.71
C GLY A 140 -9.90 -10.10 -14.99
N ALA A 141 -8.76 -10.10 -15.69
CA ALA A 141 -7.41 -10.23 -15.12
C ALA A 141 -7.12 -9.15 -14.06
N LEU A 142 -7.67 -7.94 -14.24
CA LEU A 142 -7.57 -6.87 -13.26
C LEU A 142 -8.11 -7.28 -11.89
N LYS A 143 -9.21 -8.04 -11.83
CA LYS A 143 -9.78 -8.54 -10.58
C LYS A 143 -8.85 -9.53 -9.88
N VAL A 144 -8.16 -10.37 -10.65
CA VAL A 144 -7.21 -11.35 -10.11
C VAL A 144 -5.98 -10.64 -9.53
N LEU A 145 -5.45 -9.64 -10.24
CA LEU A 145 -4.32 -8.85 -9.77
C LEU A 145 -4.69 -8.04 -8.52
N GLN A 146 -5.88 -7.43 -8.50
CA GLN A 146 -6.37 -6.71 -7.33
C GLN A 146 -6.55 -7.63 -6.11
N ALA A 147 -7.06 -8.85 -6.32
CA ALA A 147 -7.16 -9.83 -5.24
C ALA A 147 -5.78 -10.25 -4.70
N GLN A 148 -4.79 -10.43 -5.57
CA GLN A 148 -3.41 -10.72 -5.14
C GLN A 148 -2.79 -9.54 -4.38
N ASP A 149 -3.07 -8.31 -4.79
CA ASP A 149 -2.56 -7.14 -4.10
C ASP A 149 -3.24 -6.94 -2.73
N ASP A 150 -4.55 -7.19 -2.64
CA ASP A 150 -5.27 -7.19 -1.36
C ASP A 150 -4.65 -8.21 -0.39
N GLU A 151 -4.36 -9.43 -0.85
CA GLU A 151 -3.72 -10.47 -0.02
C GLU A 151 -2.33 -10.05 0.46
N LYS A 152 -1.49 -9.49 -0.42
CA LYS A 152 -0.17 -8.97 -0.04
C LYS A 152 -0.27 -7.86 0.99
N GLN A 153 -1.24 -6.94 0.83
CA GLN A 153 -1.43 -5.84 1.78
C GLN A 153 -1.86 -6.35 3.17
N VAL A 154 -2.69 -7.41 3.24
CA VAL A 154 -3.07 -8.03 4.54
C VAL A 154 -1.84 -8.61 5.23
N ILE A 155 -1.00 -9.34 4.49
CA ILE A 155 0.24 -9.92 5.01
C ILE A 155 1.17 -8.81 5.51
N GLN A 156 1.36 -7.76 4.71
CA GLN A 156 2.21 -6.62 5.07
C GLN A 156 1.71 -5.88 6.32
N PHE A 157 0.40 -5.70 6.45
CA PHE A 157 -0.23 -5.14 7.66
C PHE A 157 0.09 -5.99 8.89
N PHE A 158 -0.15 -7.30 8.82
CA PHE A 158 0.09 -8.22 9.93
C PHE A 158 1.56 -8.38 10.33
N MET A 159 2.48 -8.25 9.37
CA MET A 159 3.92 -8.29 9.63
C MET A 159 4.43 -7.05 10.36
N GLY A 160 3.72 -5.92 10.30
CA GLY A 160 4.14 -4.68 10.94
C GLY A 160 3.44 -4.36 12.25
N LEU A 161 2.37 -5.08 12.60
CA LEU A 161 1.69 -4.97 13.89
C LEU A 161 2.56 -5.47 15.05
N ASN A 162 2.27 -4.97 16.26
CA ASN A 162 2.92 -5.42 17.48
C ASN A 162 2.53 -6.86 17.86
N ASP A 163 3.40 -7.54 18.60
CA ASP A 163 3.20 -8.94 19.02
C ASP A 163 2.01 -9.13 19.98
N SER A 164 1.52 -8.06 20.60
CA SER A 164 0.29 -8.05 21.40
C SER A 164 -0.94 -8.52 20.62
N TYR A 165 -0.93 -8.39 19.28
CA TYR A 165 -2.03 -8.79 18.42
C TYR A 165 -1.83 -10.18 17.78
N THR A 166 -0.87 -10.98 18.23
CA THR A 166 -0.59 -12.31 17.68
C THR A 166 -1.81 -13.24 17.71
N VAL A 167 -2.56 -13.25 18.82
CA VAL A 167 -3.75 -14.11 18.99
C VAL A 167 -4.84 -13.76 17.99
N ILE A 168 -5.16 -12.47 17.83
CA ILE A 168 -6.17 -12.03 16.85
C ILE A 168 -5.68 -12.20 15.41
N ARG A 169 -4.37 -12.00 15.16
CA ARG A 169 -3.76 -12.28 13.85
C ARG A 169 -3.93 -13.74 13.46
N ASP A 170 -3.61 -14.66 14.37
CA ASP A 170 -3.73 -16.09 14.13
C ASP A 170 -5.20 -16.47 13.93
N HIS A 171 -6.11 -15.97 14.77
CA HIS A 171 -7.55 -16.18 14.58
C HIS A 171 -8.06 -15.69 13.21
N ILE A 172 -7.61 -14.50 12.75
CA ILE A 172 -7.96 -13.97 11.44
C ILE A 172 -7.39 -14.83 10.31
N LEU A 173 -6.16 -15.31 10.44
CA LEU A 173 -5.51 -16.17 9.44
C LEU A 173 -6.14 -17.57 9.38
N LEU A 174 -6.72 -18.05 10.48
CA LEU A 174 -7.48 -19.29 10.56
C LEU A 174 -8.91 -19.16 10.02
N MET A 175 -9.36 -17.94 9.66
CA MET A 175 -10.64 -17.79 8.97
C MET A 175 -10.59 -18.42 7.58
N GLN A 176 -11.71 -19.03 7.18
CA GLN A 176 -11.85 -19.82 5.94
C GLN A 176 -11.52 -19.04 4.64
N SER A 177 -11.43 -17.71 4.69
CA SER A 177 -10.79 -16.87 3.69
C SER A 177 -10.04 -15.71 4.36
N VAL A 178 -8.83 -15.41 3.86
CA VAL A 178 -8.08 -14.24 4.29
C VAL A 178 -8.95 -13.01 4.00
N PRO A 179 -9.36 -12.25 5.03
CA PRO A 179 -10.25 -11.12 4.82
C PRO A 179 -9.52 -9.97 4.15
N SER A 180 -10.26 -9.05 3.53
CA SER A 180 -9.65 -7.81 3.02
C SER A 180 -8.95 -7.02 4.12
N VAL A 181 -7.92 -6.24 3.77
CA VAL A 181 -7.15 -5.43 4.71
C VAL A 181 -8.07 -4.56 5.59
N LYS A 182 -9.11 -4.00 4.98
CA LYS A 182 -10.09 -3.16 5.68
C LYS A 182 -10.85 -3.93 6.76
N LYS A 183 -11.22 -5.19 6.49
CA LYS A 183 -11.90 -6.05 7.47
C LYS A 183 -10.93 -6.50 8.57
N ALA A 184 -9.70 -6.87 8.22
CA ALA A 184 -8.65 -7.18 9.17
C ALA A 184 -8.37 -6.00 10.13
N TYR A 185 -8.27 -4.78 9.57
CA TYR A 185 -8.12 -3.55 10.32
C TYR A 185 -9.23 -3.35 11.36
N PHE A 186 -10.51 -3.47 10.96
CA PHE A 186 -11.63 -3.30 11.88
C PHE A 186 -11.64 -4.32 13.02
N MET A 187 -11.28 -5.58 12.74
CA MET A 187 -11.21 -6.62 13.77
C MET A 187 -10.14 -6.30 14.82
N ILE A 188 -8.97 -5.84 14.38
CA ILE A 188 -7.86 -5.50 15.28
C ILE A 188 -8.14 -4.20 16.04
N MET A 189 -8.77 -3.22 15.40
CA MET A 189 -9.23 -2.00 16.07
C MET A 189 -10.24 -2.29 17.18
N GLN A 190 -11.13 -3.26 16.97
CA GLN A 190 -12.09 -3.67 17.98
C GLN A 190 -11.40 -4.32 19.20
N GLU A 191 -10.34 -5.08 18.98
CA GLU A 191 -9.51 -5.68 20.05
C GLU A 191 -8.74 -4.61 20.84
N GLU A 192 -8.12 -3.65 20.16
CA GLU A 192 -7.40 -2.52 20.78
C GLU A 192 -8.32 -1.76 21.77
N GLN A 193 -9.56 -1.49 21.36
CA GLN A 193 -10.55 -0.83 22.21
C GLN A 193 -10.95 -1.67 23.45
N GLN A 194 -10.97 -3.00 23.33
CA GLN A 194 -11.28 -3.90 24.45
C GLN A 194 -10.13 -3.99 25.46
N CYS A 195 -8.88 -3.97 24.99
CA CYS A 195 -7.70 -3.94 25.84
C CYS A 195 -7.60 -2.64 26.68
N GLU A 196 -7.86 -1.48 26.07
CA GLU A 196 -7.88 -0.19 26.79
C GLU A 196 -8.93 -0.17 27.92
N VAL A 197 -10.09 -0.79 27.70
CA VAL A 197 -11.16 -0.89 28.72
C VAL A 197 -10.79 -1.89 29.83
N GLY A 198 -10.03 -2.95 29.51
CA GLY A 198 -9.54 -3.93 30.49
C GLY A 198 -8.52 -3.37 31.47
N GLU A 199 -7.61 -2.51 31.01
CA GLU A 199 -6.62 -1.85 31.87
C GLU A 199 -7.26 -0.85 32.84
N HIS A 200 -8.31 -0.13 32.41
CA HIS A 200 -9.04 0.80 33.30
C HIS A 200 -9.87 0.06 34.36
N ASN A 201 -10.49 -1.07 34.00
CA ASN A 201 -11.30 -1.86 34.94
C ASN A 201 -10.47 -2.65 35.96
N SER A 202 -9.21 -3.00 35.66
CA SER A 202 -8.33 -3.66 36.63
C SER A 202 -7.93 -2.76 37.79
N SER A 203 -7.94 -1.43 37.61
CA SER A 203 -7.66 -0.46 38.68
C SER A 203 -8.83 -0.33 39.66
N ASP A 204 -10.07 -0.35 39.16
CA ASP A 204 -11.26 -0.10 39.98
C ASP A 204 -11.75 -1.33 40.76
N VAL A 205 -11.47 -2.54 40.26
CA VAL A 205 -11.91 -3.80 40.92
C VAL A 205 -10.98 -4.23 42.08
N ALA A 206 -9.76 -3.67 42.15
CA ALA A 206 -8.81 -3.96 43.23
C ALA A 206 -9.22 -3.38 44.60
N HIS A 207 -10.31 -2.62 44.69
CA HIS A 207 -10.80 -2.02 45.94
C HIS A 207 -12.09 -2.64 46.50
N ALA A 208 -12.63 -3.69 45.88
CA ALA A 208 -13.90 -4.28 46.28
C ALA A 208 -13.84 -5.80 46.52
N MET A 209 -12.93 -6.27 47.39
CA MET A 209 -13.12 -7.56 48.08
C MET A 209 -12.56 -7.53 49.51
N ASN A 210 -13.39 -7.08 50.45
CA ASN A 210 -13.30 -7.52 51.85
C ASN A 210 -14.70 -7.97 52.29
N VAL A 211 -14.99 -9.25 52.11
CA VAL A 211 -16.23 -9.88 52.58
C VAL A 211 -16.03 -10.28 54.04
N SER A 212 -16.62 -9.51 54.96
CA SER A 212 -16.82 -9.96 56.34
C SER A 212 -18.12 -10.73 56.43
N ASN A 213 -17.99 -12.03 56.64
CA ASN A 213 -19.06 -12.99 56.86
C ASN A 213 -19.66 -12.80 58.26
N SER A 214 -20.96 -12.48 58.34
CA SER A 214 -21.74 -12.66 59.57
C SER A 214 -23.16 -13.10 59.26
N ASN A 215 -23.37 -14.39 59.52
CA ASN A 215 -24.64 -15.11 59.63
C ASN A 215 -25.69 -14.33 60.44
N LYS A 216 -26.93 -14.22 59.91
CA LYS A 216 -28.16 -14.37 60.71
C LYS A 216 -29.41 -14.52 59.82
N SER A 217 -30.12 -15.61 60.09
CA SER A 217 -31.44 -15.99 59.59
C SER A 217 -32.54 -14.99 59.94
N HIS A 218 -33.53 -14.80 59.06
CA HIS A 218 -34.97 -14.91 59.38
C HIS A 218 -35.87 -14.71 58.13
N LYS A 219 -36.97 -15.48 58.08
CA LYS A 219 -38.03 -15.51 57.05
C LYS A 219 -39.26 -14.67 57.54
N PRO A 220 -40.36 -14.53 56.77
CA PRO A 220 -41.02 -13.28 56.36
C PRO A 220 -42.31 -12.96 57.15
N PRO A 221 -43.04 -11.86 56.86
CA PRO A 221 -44.24 -11.89 55.99
C PRO A 221 -44.37 -10.57 55.16
N GLY A 222 -45.28 -10.27 54.23
CA GLY A 222 -46.60 -10.77 53.82
C GLY A 222 -47.53 -9.54 53.60
N SER A 223 -48.06 -9.36 52.38
CA SER A 223 -49.16 -8.44 51.96
C SER A 223 -48.96 -6.92 52.17
N SER A 224 -49.47 -5.96 51.37
CA SER A 224 -50.73 -5.87 50.65
C SER A 224 -50.72 -4.69 49.63
N SER A 225 -51.38 -4.90 48.49
CA SER A 225 -52.24 -3.98 47.72
C SER A 225 -51.93 -2.46 47.64
N SER A 226 -51.84 -1.95 46.40
CA SER A 226 -52.73 -0.88 45.92
C SER A 226 -52.56 -0.63 44.41
N SER A 227 -53.60 -1.04 43.69
CA SER A 227 -54.24 -0.45 42.52
C SER A 227 -53.69 0.88 41.97
N ASN A 228 -53.45 0.94 40.66
CA ASN A 228 -54.19 1.90 39.83
C ASN A 228 -54.29 1.48 38.36
N SER A 229 -55.43 1.81 37.78
CA SER A 229 -55.96 1.31 36.51
C SER A 229 -55.94 2.41 35.44
N LYS A 230 -55.52 2.06 34.22
CA LYS A 230 -56.10 2.45 32.90
C LYS A 230 -55.10 2.03 31.82
N ALA A 231 -55.38 0.98 31.02
CA ALA A 231 -56.28 0.96 29.86
C ALA A 231 -55.81 2.01 28.82
N GLN A 232 -55.42 1.68 27.60
CA GLN A 232 -56.08 0.83 26.59
C GLN A 232 -55.03 0.42 25.52
N GLU A 233 -54.99 -0.85 25.10
CA GLU A 233 -55.52 -1.35 23.80
C GLU A 233 -54.69 -0.87 22.58
N THR A 234 -54.22 -1.68 21.64
CA THR A 234 -54.77 -2.93 21.09
C THR A 234 -53.69 -3.87 20.54
N ASN A 235 -53.88 -5.16 20.84
CA ASN A 235 -53.80 -6.37 20.01
C ASN A 235 -52.74 -6.48 18.88
N SER A 236 -51.86 -7.50 18.98
CA SER A 236 -52.07 -8.91 18.57
C SER A 236 -51.89 -9.05 17.05
N SER A 237 -51.15 -10.00 16.50
CA SER A 237 -50.79 -11.34 16.96
C SER A 237 -49.81 -11.93 15.94
N LYS A 238 -48.93 -12.83 16.41
CA LYS A 238 -48.66 -14.17 15.85
C LYS A 238 -48.30 -14.29 14.36
N ASP A 239 -47.41 -15.16 13.91
CA ASP A 239 -46.69 -16.29 14.49
C ASP A 239 -45.74 -16.76 13.38
N THR A 240 -44.81 -17.65 13.74
CA THR A 240 -44.29 -18.75 12.91
C THR A 240 -43.32 -18.44 11.74
N ALA A 241 -42.06 -18.81 11.97
CA ALA A 241 -41.19 -19.42 10.96
C ALA A 241 -41.79 -20.74 10.42
N PRO A 242 -41.37 -21.27 9.25
CA PRO A 242 -40.15 -22.08 9.24
C PRO A 242 -39.29 -22.07 7.93
N ARG A 243 -37.99 -22.32 8.15
CA ARG A 243 -37.05 -23.18 7.38
C ARG A 243 -37.45 -23.74 5.99
N SER A 244 -36.61 -23.49 5.00
CA SER A 244 -36.10 -24.44 3.96
C SER A 244 -34.86 -23.79 3.34
N ASN A 245 -33.63 -24.33 3.31
CA ASN A 245 -33.04 -25.60 2.91
C ASN A 245 -33.08 -25.88 1.39
N SER A 246 -31.96 -25.65 0.69
CA SER A 246 -31.36 -26.46 -0.41
C SER A 246 -30.48 -25.56 -1.30
N ARG A 247 -29.15 -25.73 -1.35
CA ARG A 247 -28.37 -26.80 -2.01
C ARG A 247 -28.28 -26.60 -3.54
N LYS A 248 -27.10 -26.10 -3.95
CA LYS A 248 -26.29 -26.38 -5.15
C LYS A 248 -27.00 -26.83 -6.44
N GLN A 249 -26.73 -26.16 -7.56
CA GLN A 249 -26.46 -26.84 -8.83
C GLN A 249 -25.65 -25.97 -9.80
N TRP A 250 -24.55 -26.56 -10.30
CA TRP A 250 -23.76 -26.16 -11.46
C TRP A 250 -24.37 -26.80 -12.72
N ARG A 251 -24.40 -26.09 -13.86
CA ARG A 251 -23.87 -26.56 -15.17
C ARG A 251 -24.17 -25.60 -16.34
N ASN A 252 -23.11 -25.40 -17.12
CA ASN A 252 -22.99 -25.41 -18.59
C ASN A 252 -24.05 -24.70 -19.45
N GLN A 253 -23.59 -23.66 -20.16
CA GLN A 253 -23.46 -23.69 -21.62
C GLN A 253 -22.29 -22.78 -22.03
#